data_AF-A0AAV1QHV6-F1
#
_entry.id   AF-A0AAV1QHV6-F1
#
_cell.length_a   1.000
_cell.length_b   1.000
_cell.length_c   1.000
_cell.angle_alpha   90.00
_cell.angle_beta   90.00
_cell.angle_gamma   90.00
#
_symmetry.space_group_name_H-M   'P 1'
#
loop_
_entity.id
_entity.type
_entity.pdbx_description
1 polymer ?
#
loop_
_entity_poly.entity_id
_entity_poly.type
_entity_poly.pdbx_seq_one_letter_code
_entity_poly.pdbx_strand_id
1 'polypeptide(L)' 'MSAGVVVDDMLDRSTEKLYAGLLEVGDEILEVNGEKVASLTLDQVTHLLTNNCSTTFRVLRRCQSALR' A
#
# COMPACT_ATOMS: atom_id res chain seq x y z
N MET A 1 8.58 -2.82 17.89
CA MET A 1 8.84 -2.44 16.48
C MET A 1 7.50 -2.51 15.77
N SER A 2 6.90 -1.37 15.40
CA SER A 2 5.70 -1.39 14.55
C SER A 2 6.17 -1.75 13.14
N ALA A 3 5.88 -2.96 12.68
CA ALA A 3 6.09 -3.32 11.28
C ALA A 3 5.01 -2.61 10.45
N GLY A 4 5.41 -1.78 9.49
CA GLY A 4 4.51 -1.15 8.52
C GLY A 4 4.09 -2.13 7.43
N VAL A 5 3.05 -1.77 6.67
CA VAL A 5 2.62 -2.52 5.48
C VAL A 5 3.15 -1.80 4.25
N VAL A 6 3.94 -2.51 3.43
CA VAL A 6 4.60 -1.95 2.25
C VAL A 6 4.16 -2.72 1.03
N VAL A 7 4.02 -2.02 -0.11
CA VAL A 7 3.82 -2.67 -1.40
C VAL A 7 5.14 -3.36 -1.80
N ASP A 8 5.17 -4.69 -1.70
CA ASP A 8 6.37 -5.47 -2.01
C ASP A 8 6.51 -5.78 -3.50
N ASP A 9 5.39 -6.12 -4.16
CA ASP A 9 5.35 -6.45 -5.59
C ASP A 9 3.98 -6.13 -6.21
N MET A 10 3.92 -6.13 -7.54
CA MET A 10 2.69 -6.03 -8.33
C MET A 10 2.46 -7.34 -9.09
N LEU A 11 1.20 -7.66 -9.40
CA LEU A 11 0.85 -8.90 -10.08
C LEU A 11 1.61 -9.10 -11.40
N ASP A 12 1.73 -8.02 -12.19
CA ASP A 12 2.42 -8.01 -13.47
C ASP A 12 2.74 -6.57 -13.93
N ARG A 13 3.53 -6.44 -15.01
CA ARG A 13 3.94 -5.13 -15.57
C ARG A 13 2.76 -4.27 -16.06
N SER A 14 1.65 -4.88 -16.45
CA SER A 14 0.46 -4.14 -16.90
C SER A 14 -0.23 -3.50 -15.69
N THR A 15 -0.33 -4.23 -14.58
CA THR A 15 -0.82 -3.72 -13.30
C THR A 15 0.06 -2.59 -12.77
N GLU A 16 1.38 -2.75 -12.81
CA GLU A 16 2.34 -1.70 -12.42
C GLU A 16 2.15 -0.43 -13.28
N LYS A 17 2.00 -0.57 -14.60
CA LYS A 17 1.73 0.56 -15.50
C LYS A 17 0.38 1.23 -15.25
N LEU A 18 -0.65 0.46 -14.90
CA LEU A 18 -1.98 0.99 -14.62
C LEU A 18 -1.97 1.91 -13.39
N TYR A 19 -1.17 1.57 -12.39
CA TYR A 19 -1.05 2.33 -11.14
C TYR A 19 0.16 3.28 -11.09
N ALA A 20 0.94 3.39 -12.16
CA ALA A 20 2.12 4.25 -12.22
C ALA A 20 1.80 5.71 -11.83
N GLY A 21 2.62 6.28 -10.95
CA GLY A 21 2.40 7.61 -10.38
C GLY A 21 1.33 7.69 -9.29
N LEU A 22 0.49 6.65 -9.11
CA LEU A 22 -0.53 6.58 -8.05
C LEU A 22 -0.11 5.65 -6.91
N LEU A 23 0.39 4.45 -7.22
CA LEU A 23 0.86 3.46 -6.24
C LEU A 23 2.04 2.69 -6.82
N GLU A 24 3.14 2.64 -6.08
CA GLU A 24 4.38 2.02 -6.56
C GLU A 24 4.95 1.02 -5.55
N VAL A 25 5.75 0.07 -6.04
CA VAL A 25 6.50 -0.85 -5.17
C VAL A 25 7.41 -0.03 -4.24
N GLY A 26 7.34 -0.35 -2.95
CA GLY A 26 8.05 0.34 -1.89
C GLY A 26 7.26 1.47 -1.21
N ASP A 27 6.10 1.87 -1.73
CA ASP A 27 5.19 2.77 -1.02
C ASP A 27 4.65 2.09 0.24
N GLU A 28 4.55 2.83 1.34
CA GLU A 28 4.04 2.33 2.62
C GLU A 28 2.58 2.73 2.79
N ILE A 29 1.72 1.77 3.15
CA ILE A 29 0.30 2.00 3.40
C ILE A 29 0.12 2.47 4.85
N LEU A 30 -0.37 3.70 5.02
CA LEU A 30 -0.62 4.31 6.33
C LEU A 30 -2.05 4.12 6.79
N GLU A 31 -3.01 4.17 5.87
CA GLU A 31 -4.44 4.07 6.15
C GLU A 31 -5.16 3.24 5.07
N VAL A 32 -6.17 2.48 5.50
CA VAL A 32 -7.09 1.72 4.64
C VAL A 32 -8.52 2.07 5.04
N ASN A 33 -9.31 2.62 4.12
CA ASN A 33 -10.69 3.05 4.37
C ASN A 33 -10.84 4.02 5.58
N GLY A 34 -9.80 4.82 5.87
CA GLY A 34 -9.75 5.74 7.00
C GLY A 34 -9.21 5.15 8.30
N GLU A 35 -9.00 3.82 8.37
CA GLU A 35 -8.40 3.16 9.53
C GLU A 35 -6.87 3.19 9.45
N LYS A 36 -6.20 3.53 10.55
CA LYS A 36 -4.72 3.59 10.61
C LYS A 36 -4.12 2.19 10.67
N VAL A 37 -3.27 1.86 9.71
CA VAL A 37 -2.57 0.57 9.63
C VAL A 37 -1.72 0.32 10.88
N ALA A 38 -1.08 1.36 11.43
CA ALA A 38 -0.24 1.24 12.62
C ALA A 38 -0.97 0.74 13.89
N SER A 39 -2.30 0.79 13.92
CA SER A 39 -3.13 0.29 15.02
C SER A 39 -3.81 -1.06 14.73
N LEU A 40 -3.55 -1.65 13.56
CA LEU A 40 -4.19 -2.88 13.12
C LEU A 40 -3.19 -4.04 13.06
N THR A 41 -3.70 -5.25 13.25
CA THR A 41 -2.95 -6.46 12.89
C THR A 41 -2.95 -6.66 11.38
N LEU A 42 -2.01 -7.45 10.85
CA LEU A 42 -1.99 -7.79 9.43
C LEU A 42 -3.31 -8.41 8.97
N ASP A 43 -3.89 -9.29 9.79
CA ASP A 43 -5.17 -9.96 9.50
C ASP A 43 -6.32 -8.95 9.35
N GLN A 44 -6.39 -7.94 10.23
CA GLN A 44 -7.36 -6.85 10.13
C GLN A 44 -7.16 -6.01 8.86
N VAL A 45 -5.91 -5.71 8.50
CA VAL A 45 -5.60 -5.00 7.25
C VAL A 45 -6.02 -5.84 6.03
N THR A 46 -5.70 -7.13 6.01
CA THR A 46 -6.12 -8.05 4.93
C THR A 46 -7.64 -8.10 4.81
N HIS A 47 -8.36 -8.19 5.93
CA HIS A 47 -9.81 -8.16 5.92
C HIS A 47 -10.35 -6.86 5.30
N LEU A 48 -9.82 -5.69 5.69
CA LEU A 48 -10.23 -4.40 5.10
C LEU A 48 -9.98 -4.33 3.60
N LEU A 49 -8.88 -4.94 3.13
CA LEU A 49 -8.50 -5.01 1.72
C LEU A 49 -9.42 -5.90 0.88
N THR A 50 -9.87 -7.04 1.44
CA THR A 50 -10.64 -8.05 0.68
C THR A 50 -12.15 -7.92 0.80
N ASN A 51 -12.65 -7.25 1.84
CA ASN A 51 -14.07 -7.23 2.16
C ASN A 51 -14.89 -6.19 1.35
N ASN A 52 -14.25 -5.39 0.49
CA ASN A 52 -14.91 -4.35 -0.30
C ASN A 52 -14.53 -4.42 -1.79
N CYS A 53 -15.47 -4.10 -2.67
CA CYS A 53 -15.20 -3.98 -4.12
C CYS A 53 -14.37 -2.75 -4.50
N SER A 54 -14.23 -1.80 -3.58
CA SER A 54 -13.43 -0.59 -3.72
C SER A 54 -12.84 -0.24 -2.35
N THR A 55 -11.56 0.11 -2.33
CA THR A 55 -10.82 0.43 -1.10
C THR A 55 -10.03 1.71 -1.32
N THR A 56 -10.06 2.60 -0.33
CA THR A 56 -9.26 3.82 -0.33
C THR A 56 -8.00 3.64 0.49
N PHE A 57 -6.88 4.15 -0.03
CA PHE A 57 -5.58 4.09 0.62
C PHE A 57 -5.01 5.47 0.84
N ARG A 58 -4.27 5.62 1.94
CA ARG A 58 -3.35 6.74 2.12
C ARG A 58 -1.95 6.16 2.25
N VAL A 59 -1.07 6.55 1.33
CA VAL A 59 0.29 6.00 1.24
C VAL A 59 1.33 7.07 1.54
N LEU A 60 2.43 6.64 2.15
CA LEU A 60 3.66 7.39 2.19
C LEU A 60 4.48 7.00 0.97
N ARG A 61 4.63 7.95 0.04
CA ARG A 61 5.48 7.73 -1.12
C ARG A 61 6.94 7.63 -0.68
N ARG A 62 7.60 6.54 -1.04
CA ARG A 62 9.02 6.44 -0.79
C ARG A 62 9.75 7.28 -1.82
N CYS A 63 10.23 8.45 -1.42
CA CYS A 63 11.15 9.24 -2.25
C CYS A 63 12.43 8.42 -2.45
N GLN A 64 12.50 7.64 -3.52
CA GLN A 64 13.78 7.17 -4.02
C GLN A 64 14.49 8.39 -4.58
N SER A 65 15.29 9.06 -3.74
CA SER A 65 16.27 10.03 -4.19
C SER A 65 17.06 9.38 -5.32
N ALA A 66 17.05 10.03 -6.48
CA ALA A 66 17.78 9.63 -7.68
C ALA A 66 19.21 9.18 -7.34
N LEU A 67 19.42 7.88 -7.25
CA LEU A 67 20.72 7.22 -7.27
C LEU A 67 20.61 6.08 -8.28
N ARG A 68 20.47 6.47 -9.55
CA ARG A 68 20.88 5.69 -10.71
C ARG A 68 21.52 6.64 -11.71
#